data_AF-G7UUA5-F1
#
_entry.id   AF-G7UUA5-F1
#
_cell.length_a   1.000
_cell.length_b   1.000
_cell.length_c   1.000
_cell.angle_alpha   90.00
_cell.angle_beta   90.00
_cell.angle_gamma   90.00
#
_symmetry.space_group_name_H-M   'P 1'
#
loop_
_entity.id
_entity.type
_entity.pdbx_description
1 polymer ?
#
loop_
_entity_poly.entity_id
_entity_poly.type
_entity_poly.pdbx_seq_one_letter_code
_entity_poly.pdbx_strand_id
1 'polypeptide(L)'
;MNVFVLKTQLPPSDEVRRECHDAPEEIDAELYLRSLADDINGLSIVRNVDRSGFVLTIRADIGIKQAELKAAMKPYFSGDRFCTLRFVSLEPVA
;
A
#
# COMPACT_ATOMS: atom_id res chain seq x y z
N MET A 1 16.45 -4.12 11.80
CA MET A 1 15.18 -3.53 11.33
C MET A 1 14.57 -4.48 10.32
N ASN A 2 13.24 -4.58 10.28
CA ASN A 2 12.56 -5.40 9.30
C ASN A 2 12.12 -4.51 8.13
N VAL A 3 12.32 -4.98 6.91
CA VAL A 3 11.96 -4.22 5.71
C VAL A 3 10.87 -4.99 4.98
N PHE A 4 9.82 -4.27 4.62
CA PHE A 4 8.69 -4.78 3.86
C PHE A 4 8.47 -3.92 2.63
N VAL A 5 8.08 -4.54 1.53
CA VAL A 5 7.73 -3.86 0.31
C VAL A 5 6.23 -4.04 0.11
N LEU A 6 5.53 -2.90 0.09
CA LEU A 6 4.14 -2.82 -0.35
C LEU A 6 4.14 -2.45 -1.83
N LYS A 7 3.74 -3.38 -2.69
CA LYS A 7 3.52 -3.11 -4.11
C LYS A 7 2.04 -2.86 -4.31
N THR A 8 1.69 -1.69 -4.84
CA THR A 8 0.33 -1.42 -5.30
C THR A 8 0.34 -1.59 -6.81
N GLN A 9 -0.20 -2.67 -7.36
CA GLN A 9 -0.29 -2.76 -8.81
C GLN A 9 -1.40 -1.81 -9.28
N LEU A 10 -1.09 -0.92 -10.23
CA LEU A 10 -2.11 -0.41 -11.14
C LEU A 10 -2.26 -1.47 -12.23
N PRO A 11 -3.38 -2.21 -12.30
CA PRO A 11 -3.57 -3.11 -13.42
C PRO A 11 -3.74 -2.28 -14.72
N PRO A 12 -3.51 -2.88 -15.90
CA PRO A 12 -3.72 -2.19 -17.17
C PRO A 12 -5.16 -1.66 -17.25
N SER A 13 -5.33 -0.45 -17.80
CA SER A 13 -6.58 0.34 -17.72
C SER A 13 -7.85 -0.47 -17.99
N ASP A 14 -7.80 -1.42 -18.90
CA ASP A 14 -8.98 -2.14 -19.38
C ASP A 14 -9.45 -3.27 -18.46
N GLU A 15 -8.55 -3.89 -17.69
CA GLU A 15 -8.89 -4.94 -16.71
C GLU A 15 -9.43 -4.30 -15.43
N VAL A 16 -8.81 -3.21 -14.99
CA VAL A 16 -9.31 -2.38 -13.89
C VAL A 16 -10.66 -1.77 -14.22
N ARG A 17 -10.85 -1.17 -15.40
CA ARG A 17 -12.11 -0.52 -15.78
C ARG A 17 -13.29 -1.50 -15.87
N ARG A 18 -13.02 -2.77 -16.19
CA ARG A 18 -14.06 -3.82 -16.23
C ARG A 18 -14.54 -4.23 -14.84
N GLU A 19 -13.63 -4.31 -13.87
CA GLU A 19 -13.97 -4.74 -12.49
C GLU A 19 -14.26 -3.56 -11.55
N CYS A 20 -13.70 -2.40 -11.85
CA CYS A 20 -13.75 -1.16 -11.10
C CYS A 20 -14.16 -0.03 -12.03
N HIS A 21 -15.47 0.14 -12.18
CA HIS A 21 -16.07 1.10 -13.10
C HIS A 21 -15.60 2.55 -12.85
N ASP A 22 -15.22 2.86 -11.60
CA ASP A 22 -14.71 4.15 -11.14
C ASP A 22 -13.22 4.10 -10.76
N ALA A 23 -12.41 3.35 -11.52
CA ALA A 23 -10.97 3.29 -11.28
C ALA A 23 -10.35 4.71 -11.32
N PRO A 24 -9.69 5.17 -10.24
CA PRO A 24 -9.07 6.49 -10.19
C PRO A 24 -8.09 6.69 -11.36
N GLU A 25 -8.01 7.92 -11.87
CA GLU A 25 -6.95 8.27 -12.82
C GLU A 25 -5.57 8.09 -12.17
N GLU A 26 -4.50 7.99 -12.98
CA GLU A 26 -3.14 7.78 -12.46
C GLU A 26 -2.75 8.85 -11.41
N ILE A 27 -3.20 10.09 -11.61
CA ILE A 27 -3.01 11.21 -10.67
C ILE A 27 -3.70 10.94 -9.32
N ASP A 28 -4.92 10.43 -9.34
CA ASP A 28 -5.67 10.11 -8.12
C ASP A 28 -5.02 8.94 -7.37
N ALA A 29 -4.48 7.96 -8.10
CA ALA A 29 -3.73 6.85 -7.53
C ALA A 29 -2.41 7.32 -6.89
N GLU A 30 -1.69 8.26 -7.52
CA GLU A 30 -0.49 8.86 -6.94
C GLU A 30 -0.79 9.67 -5.67
N LEU A 31 -1.86 10.48 -5.68
CA LEU A 31 -2.30 11.25 -4.51
C LEU A 31 -2.69 10.32 -3.36
N TYR A 32 -3.43 9.26 -3.66
CA TYR A 32 -3.77 8.24 -2.68
C TYR A 32 -2.51 7.60 -2.08
N LEU A 33 -1.55 7.18 -2.91
CA LEU A 33 -0.31 6.55 -2.43
C LEU A 33 0.53 7.47 -1.57
N ARG A 34 0.55 8.77 -1.88
CA ARG A 34 1.21 9.76 -1.03
C ARG A 34 0.53 9.80 0.35
N SER A 35 -0.80 9.92 0.39
CA SER A 35 -1.55 9.88 1.65
C SER A 35 -1.31 8.59 2.42
N LEU A 36 -1.33 7.43 1.73
CA LEU A 36 -1.10 6.13 2.34
C LEU A 36 0.32 6.02 2.93
N ALA A 37 1.33 6.57 2.25
CA ALA A 37 2.69 6.60 2.77
C ALA A 37 2.77 7.40 4.08
N ASP A 38 2.13 8.58 4.13
CA ASP A 38 2.06 9.41 5.33
C ASP A 38 1.33 8.70 6.49
N ASP A 39 0.21 8.05 6.19
CA ASP A 39 -0.58 7.29 7.15
C ASP A 39 0.21 6.11 7.74
N ILE A 40 0.89 5.32 6.89
CA ILE A 40 1.73 4.20 7.33
C ILE A 40 2.91 4.70 8.14
N ASN A 41 3.51 5.83 7.76
CA ASN A 41 4.64 6.42 8.48
C ASN A 41 4.23 6.94 9.88
N GLY A 42 2.95 7.25 10.08
CA GLY A 42 2.37 7.58 11.39
C GLY A 42 2.14 6.37 12.32
N LEU A 43 2.29 5.13 11.84
CA LEU A 43 2.15 3.93 12.67
C LEU A 43 3.33 3.80 13.63
N SER A 44 3.05 3.52 14.90
CA SER A 44 4.06 3.41 15.96
C SER A 44 5.12 2.33 15.74
N ILE A 45 4.81 1.32 14.92
CA ILE A 45 5.69 0.20 14.57
C ILE A 45 6.54 0.45 13.31
N VAL A 46 6.31 1.59 12.63
CA VAL A 46 6.98 2.00 11.41
C VAL A 46 7.99 3.09 11.73
N ARG A 47 9.19 2.99 11.15
CA ARG A 47 10.28 3.95 11.30
C ARG A 47 10.40 4.90 10.12
N ASN A 48 10.16 4.39 8.93
CA ASN A 48 10.20 5.17 7.70
C ASN A 48 9.42 4.44 6.59
N VAL A 49 8.85 5.22 5.67
CA VAL A 49 8.27 4.76 4.41
C VAL A 49 8.90 5.54 3.26
N ASP A 50 9.62 4.86 2.37
CA ASP A 50 10.08 5.46 1.12
C ASP A 50 9.11 5.11 -0.01
N ARG A 51 8.82 6.07 -0.90
CA ARG A 51 7.99 5.86 -2.10
C ARG A 51 8.85 5.88 -3.36
N SER A 52 8.63 4.90 -4.24
CA SER A 52 9.18 4.86 -5.59
C SER A 52 8.08 4.43 -6.56
N GLY A 53 7.41 5.40 -7.21
CA GLY A 53 6.23 5.15 -8.03
C GLY A 53 5.11 4.51 -7.20
N PHE A 54 4.67 3.32 -7.63
CA PHE A 54 3.61 2.52 -7.00
C PHE A 54 4.13 1.49 -5.98
N VAL A 55 5.33 1.73 -5.46
CA VAL A 55 5.98 0.88 -4.46
C VAL A 55 6.29 1.68 -3.21
N LEU A 56 5.84 1.19 -2.06
CA LEU A 56 6.22 1.71 -0.74
C LEU A 56 7.18 0.73 -0.06
N THR A 57 8.36 1.22 0.31
CA THR A 57 9.32 0.47 1.12
C THR A 57 9.15 0.88 2.57
N ILE A 58 8.60 -0.03 3.37
CA ILE A 58 8.25 0.18 4.77
C ILE A 58 9.35 -0.41 5.63
N ARG A 59 9.99 0.43 6.44
CA ARG A 59 10.97 0.03 7.44
C ARG A 59 10.30 0.00 8.80
N ALA A 60 10.19 -1.18 9.38
CA ALA A 60 9.52 -1.41 10.66
C ALA A 60 10.53 -1.74 11.77
N ASP A 61 10.02 -1.69 13.00
CA ASP A 61 10.75 -2.09 14.18
C ASP A 61 11.25 -3.53 14.13
N ILE A 62 12.32 -3.79 14.90
CA ILE A 62 12.90 -5.12 15.02
C ILE A 62 11.87 -6.05 15.65
N GLY A 63 11.68 -7.23 15.06
CA GLY A 63 10.77 -8.26 15.58
C GLY A 63 9.34 -8.17 15.04
N ILE A 64 8.96 -7.07 14.38
CA ILE A 64 7.65 -6.93 13.74
C ILE A 64 7.51 -7.95 12.61
N LYS A 65 6.50 -8.81 12.70
CA LYS A 65 6.17 -9.78 11.64
C LYS A 65 5.26 -9.15 10.59
N GLN A 66 5.30 -9.72 9.39
CA GLN A 66 4.43 -9.31 8.27
C GLN A 66 2.94 -9.29 8.66
N ALA A 67 2.48 -10.26 9.47
CA ALA A 67 1.08 -10.34 9.90
C ALA A 67 0.68 -9.17 10.82
N GLU A 68 1.58 -8.71 11.69
CA GLU A 68 1.34 -7.59 12.59
C GLU A 68 1.25 -6.28 11.79
N LEU A 69 2.16 -6.09 10.84
CA LEU A 69 2.13 -4.94 9.93
C LEU A 69 0.86 -4.94 9.06
N LYS A 70 0.45 -6.09 8.52
CA LYS A 70 -0.82 -6.23 7.79
C LYS A 70 -2.02 -5.86 8.65
N ALA A 71 -2.04 -6.28 9.92
CA ALA A 71 -3.14 -5.96 10.83
C ALA A 71 -3.23 -4.46 11.10
N ALA A 72 -2.09 -3.79 11.32
CA ALA A 72 -2.02 -2.34 11.53
C ALA A 72 -2.48 -1.56 10.30
N MET A 73 -2.16 -2.05 9.10
CA MET A 73 -2.52 -1.38 7.85
C MET A 73 -3.92 -1.73 7.32
N LYS A 74 -4.59 -2.73 7.91
CA LYS A 74 -5.92 -3.21 7.47
C LYS A 74 -6.96 -2.10 7.27
N PRO A 75 -7.07 -1.06 8.12
CA PRO A 75 -8.04 0.01 7.94
C PRO A 75 -7.88 0.78 6.62
N TYR A 76 -6.66 0.88 6.08
CA TYR A 76 -6.37 1.61 4.85
C TYR A 76 -6.74 0.85 3.57
N PHE A 77 -6.99 -0.47 3.69
CA PHE A 77 -7.36 -1.35 2.59
C PHE A 77 -8.79 -1.89 2.71
N SER A 78 -9.61 -1.34 3.60
CA SER A 78 -11.00 -1.75 3.80
C SER A 78 -11.99 -0.76 3.19
N GLY A 79 -12.96 -1.25 2.43
CA GLY A 79 -14.07 -0.47 1.85
C GLY A 79 -14.12 -0.47 0.32
N ASP A 80 -15.26 -0.03 -0.23
CA ASP A 80 -15.56 -0.06 -1.68
C ASP A 80 -14.80 0.99 -2.51
N ARG A 81 -14.09 1.94 -1.88
CA ARG A 81 -13.28 2.96 -2.57
C ARG A 81 -12.00 2.42 -3.22
N PHE A 82 -11.75 1.11 -3.10
CA PHE A 82 -10.42 0.52 -3.25
C PHE A 82 -10.38 -0.65 -4.21
N CYS A 83 -11.26 -0.65 -5.21
CA CYS A 83 -11.28 -1.71 -6.21
C CYS A 83 -9.92 -1.86 -6.93
N THR A 84 -9.13 -0.77 -7.07
CA THR A 84 -7.74 -0.78 -7.56
C THR A 84 -6.70 -1.31 -6.57
N LEU A 85 -6.95 -1.27 -5.26
CA LEU A 85 -6.00 -1.75 -4.24
C LEU A 85 -6.21 -3.22 -3.85
N ARG A 86 -7.11 -3.91 -4.55
CA ARG A 86 -7.20 -5.38 -4.49
C ARG A 86 -5.90 -6.06 -4.92
N PHE A 87 -4.99 -5.33 -5.58
CA PHE A 87 -3.70 -5.81 -6.07
C PHE A 87 -2.51 -5.32 -5.22
N VAL A 88 -2.74 -5.15 -3.91
CA VAL A 88 -1.68 -4.78 -2.98
C VAL A 88 -1.01 -6.04 -2.43
N SER A 89 0.28 -6.22 -2.71
CA SER A 89 1.11 -7.26 -2.08
C SER A 89 2.03 -6.63 -1.05
N LEU A 90 2.09 -7.21 0.15
CA LEU A 90 3.09 -6.89 1.15
C LEU A 90 4.06 -8.07 1.21
N GLU A 91 5.34 -7.84 0.96
CA GLU A 91 6.39 -8.87 0.92
C GLU A 91 7.53 -8.48 1.86
N PRO A 92 8.06 -9.39 2.70
CA PRO A 92 9.29 -9.12 3.43
C PRO A 92 10.49 -9.08 2.47
N VAL A 93 11.44 -8.17 2.70
CA VAL A 93 12.73 -8.18 2.00
C VAL A 93 13.68 -9.09 2.79
N ALA A 94 14.24 -10.09 2.11
CA ALA A 94 15.23 -11.02 2.67
C ALA A 94 16.60 -10.36 2.84
#